data_AF-A0A5N9C3N6-F1
#
_entry.id   AF-A0A5N9C3N6-F1
#
_cell.length_a   1.000
_cell.length_b   1.000
_cell.length_c   1.000
_cell.angle_alpha   90.00
_cell.angle_beta   90.00
_cell.angle_gamma   90.00
#
_symmetry.space_group_name_H-M   'P 1'
#
loop_
_entity.id
_entity.type
_entity.pdbx_description
1 polymer ?
#
loop_
_entity_poly.entity_id
_entity_poly.type
_entity_poly.pdbx_seq_one_letter_code
_entity_poly.pdbx_strand_id
1 'polypeptide(L)' 'MIVYTHPDCDYSAALKEELDRDGIDYKEVDLKLNNEAWSKVEDLTGGERITPVVVDGENVIVGFKGVG' A
#
# COMPACT_ATOMS: atom_id res chain seq x y z
N MET A 1 -7.78 5.28 6.22
CA MET A 1 -7.08 4.43 5.23
C MET A 1 -5.62 4.22 5.62
N ILE A 2 -5.09 2.99 5.49
CA ILE A 2 -3.66 2.68 5.64
C ILE A 2 -3.12 2.29 4.27
N VAL A 3 -1.95 2.81 3.91
CA VAL A 3 -1.30 2.51 2.62
C VAL A 3 0.10 1.96 2.89
N TYR A 4 0.28 0.68 2.60
CA TYR A 4 1.59 0.03 2.62
C TYR A 4 2.30 0.36 1.31
N THR A 5 3.47 0.97 1.43
CA THR A 5 4.27 1.41 0.28
C THR A 5 5.69 0.88 0.38
N HIS A 6 6.35 0.84 -0.77
CA HIS A 6 7.78 0.59 -0.84
C HIS A 6 8.42 1.66 -1.73
N PRO A 7 9.57 2.24 -1.34
CA PRO A 7 10.21 3.32 -2.10
C PRO A 7 10.77 2.85 -3.47
N ASP A 8 10.92 1.54 -3.66
CA ASP A 8 11.34 0.93 -4.93
C ASP A 8 10.16 0.65 -5.89
N CYS A 9 8.95 1.11 -5.55
CA CYS A 9 7.73 0.83 -6.31
C CYS A 9 7.12 2.13 -6.86
N ASP A 10 7.19 2.34 -8.17
CA ASP A 10 6.60 3.50 -8.86
C ASP A 10 5.09 3.62 -8.64
N TYR A 11 4.38 2.49 -8.59
CA TYR A 11 2.93 2.46 -8.33
C TYR A 11 2.59 2.98 -6.92
N SER A 12 3.46 2.74 -5.93
CA SER A 12 3.27 3.28 -4.59
C SER A 12 3.41 4.80 -4.58
N ALA A 13 4.36 5.35 -5.33
CA ALA A 13 4.50 6.79 -5.48
C ALA A 13 3.28 7.40 -6.18
N ALA A 14 2.85 6.81 -7.30
CA ALA A 14 1.70 7.31 -8.06
C ALA A 14 0.40 7.29 -7.22
N LEU A 15 0.14 6.23 -6.46
CA LEU A 15 -1.03 6.18 -5.57
C LEU A 15 -1.00 7.29 -4.53
N LYS A 16 0.15 7.53 -3.88
CA LYS A 16 0.29 8.58 -2.88
C LYS A 16 0.05 9.96 -3.47
N GLU A 17 0.59 10.23 -4.66
CA GLU A 17 0.37 11.51 -5.34
C GLU A 17 -1.10 11.75 -5.70
N GLU A 18 -1.84 10.72 -6.11
CA GLU A 18 -3.28 10.86 -6.32
C GLU A 18 -3.99 11.15 -4.99
N LEU A 19 -3.73 10.37 -3.94
CA LEU A 19 -4.37 10.55 -2.64
C LEU A 19 -4.12 11.95 -2.05
N ASP A 20 -2.88 12.45 -2.15
CA ASP A 20 -2.51 13.80 -1.73
C ASP A 20 -3.24 14.87 -2.56
N ARG A 21 -3.32 14.68 -3.90
CA ARG A 21 -4.02 15.60 -4.79
C ARG A 21 -5.52 15.65 -4.51
N ASP A 22 -6.13 14.50 -4.21
CA ASP A 22 -7.54 14.38 -3.83
C ASP A 22 -7.81 14.84 -2.39
N GLY A 23 -6.77 15.15 -1.60
CA GLY A 23 -6.88 15.58 -0.20
C GLY A 23 -7.39 14.47 0.72
N ILE A 24 -7.14 13.21 0.37
CA ILE A 24 -7.57 12.04 1.14
C ILE A 24 -6.56 11.79 2.25
N ASP A 25 -7.04 11.75 3.49
CA ASP A 25 -6.18 11.42 4.64
C ASP A 25 -5.88 9.91 4.68
N TYR A 26 -4.59 9.57 4.69
CA TYR A 26 -4.13 8.20 4.77
C TYR A 26 -2.87 8.09 5.64
N LYS A 27 -2.70 6.92 6.27
CA LYS A 27 -1.49 6.57 6.99
C LYS A 27 -0.56 5.77 6.11
N GLU A 28 0.57 6.36 5.74
CA GLU A 28 1.64 5.66 5.04
C GLU A 28 2.38 4.70 5.99
N VAL A 29 2.61 3.47 5.52
CA VAL A 29 3.52 2.51 6.15
C VAL A 29 4.59 2.15 5.13
N ASP A 30 5.79 2.70 5.31
CA ASP A 30 6.96 2.36 4.50
C ASP A 30 7.49 0.98 4.94
N LEU A 31 7.43 0.01 4.04
CA LEU A 31 7.86 -1.38 4.26
C LEU A 31 9.38 -1.56 4.22
N LYS A 32 10.13 -0.61 3.66
CA LYS A 32 11.60 -0.60 3.73
C LYS A 32 12.05 -0.22 5.13
N LEU A 33 11.37 0.73 5.77
CA LEU A 33 11.64 1.14 7.14
C LEU A 33 11.03 0.18 8.17
N ASN A 34 9.83 -0.35 7.90
CA ASN A 34 9.11 -1.26 8.79
C ASN A 34 9.04 -2.65 8.19
N ASN A 35 10.16 -3.38 8.24
CA ASN A 35 10.22 -4.70 7.61
C ASN A 35 9.25 -5.72 8.24
N GLU A 36 8.89 -5.55 9.53
CA GLU A 36 7.88 -6.36 10.21
C GLU A 36 6.47 -6.23 9.62
N ALA A 37 6.15 -5.11 8.98
CA ALA A 37 4.85 -4.88 8.36
C ALA A 37 4.63 -5.72 7.09
N TRP A 38 5.68 -6.34 6.53
CA TRP A 38 5.54 -7.32 5.45
C TRP A 38 4.66 -8.49 5.86
N SER A 39 4.75 -8.94 7.11
CA SER A 39 3.88 -10.02 7.59
C SER A 39 2.41 -9.66 7.46
N LYS A 40 2.05 -8.36 7.59
CA LYS A 40 0.67 -7.92 7.41
C LYS A 40 0.28 -7.85 5.94
N VAL A 41 1.19 -7.39 5.08
CA VAL A 41 0.97 -7.40 3.62
C VAL A 41 0.74 -8.82 3.12
N GLU A 42 1.61 -9.76 3.51
CA GLU A 42 1.49 -11.18 3.15
C GLU A 42 0.16 -11.78 3.64
N ASP A 43 -0.26 -11.47 4.86
CA ASP A 43 -1.56 -11.89 5.41
C ASP A 43 -2.76 -11.35 4.60
N LEU A 44 -2.66 -10.12 4.09
CA LEU A 44 -3.71 -9.45 3.33
C LEU A 44 -3.78 -9.91 1.86
N THR A 45 -2.66 -10.37 1.30
CA THR A 45 -2.53 -10.72 -0.13
C THR A 45 -2.50 -12.23 -0.38
N GLY A 46 -2.56 -13.06 0.68
CA GLY A 46 -2.49 -14.52 0.55
C GLY A 46 -1.07 -15.07 0.42
N GLY A 47 -0.09 -14.35 0.95
CA GLY A 47 1.33 -14.74 1.01
C GLY A 47 2.24 -13.95 0.07
N GLU A 48 1.70 -12.93 -0.62
CA GLU A 48 2.44 -12.19 -1.63
C GLU A 48 3.02 -10.87 -1.10
N ARG A 49 4.28 -10.62 -1.44
CA ARG A 49 4.98 -9.37 -1.10
C ARG A 49 4.80 -8.35 -2.22
N ILE A 50 3.60 -7.79 -2.31
CA ILE A 50 3.21 -6.83 -3.34
C ILE A 50 2.89 -5.47 -2.74
N THR A 51 3.16 -4.42 -3.51
CA THR A 51 2.86 -3.03 -3.13
C THR A 51 2.41 -2.24 -4.37
N PRO A 52 1.60 -1.18 -4.19
CA PRO A 52 1.01 -0.73 -2.92
C PRO A 52 -0.15 -1.62 -2.45
N VAL A 53 -0.39 -1.67 -1.13
CA VAL A 53 -1.59 -2.30 -0.55
C VAL A 53 -2.33 -1.26 0.29
N VAL A 54 -3.61 -1.10 0.03
CA VAL A 54 -4.48 -0.15 0.73
C VAL A 54 -5.47 -0.91 1.58
N VAL A 55 -5.60 -0.49 2.85
CA VAL A 55 -6.58 -1.01 3.78
C VAL A 55 -7.51 0.13 4.19
N ASP A 56 -8.77 0.01 3.84
CA ASP A 56 -9.83 0.95 4.19
C ASP A 56 -10.96 0.22 4.94
N GLY A 57 -10.82 0.16 6.26
CA GLY A 57 -11.71 -0.60 7.12
C GLY A 57 -11.64 -2.09 6.81
N GLU A 58 -12.74 -2.64 6.30
CA GLU A 58 -12.85 -4.05 5.87
C GLU A 58 -12.42 -4.26 4.41
N ASN A 59 -12.24 -3.18 3.64
CA ASN A 59 -11.84 -3.25 2.25
C ASN A 59 -10.32 -3.29 2.13
N VAL A 60 -9.83 -4.29 1.40
CA VAL A 60 -8.41 -4.43 1.07
C VAL A 60 -8.27 -4.31 -0.43
N ILE A 61 -7.47 -3.35 -0.87
CA ILE A 61 -7.16 -3.11 -2.27
C ILE A 61 -5.69 -3.42 -2.47
N VAL A 62 -5.43 -4.32 -3.40
CA VAL A 62 -4.09 -4.81 -3.70
C VAL A 62 -3.66 -4.28 -5.05
N GLY A 63 -2.51 -3.60 -5.09
CA GLY A 63 -1.97 -2.96 -6.28
C GLY A 63 -2.64 -1.62 -6.62
N PHE A 64 -2.12 -0.96 -7.65
CA PHE A 64 -2.64 0.30 -8.18
C PHE A 64 -2.90 0.17 -9.69
N LYS A 65 -4.12 0.49 -10.14
CA LYS A 65 -4.55 0.43 -11.55
C LYS A 65 -4.48 -0.96 -12.22
N GLY A 66 -4.65 -2.05 -11.46
CA GLY A 66 -4.94 -3.37 -12.02
C GLY A 66 -3.74 -4.14 -12.60
N VAL A 67 -2.52 -3.79 -12.22
CA VAL A 67 -1.33 -4.60 -12.52
C VAL A 67 -0.93 -5.30 -11.23
N GLY A 68 -1.39 -6.54 -11.08
CA GLY A 68 -0.90 -7.54 -10.12
C GLY A 68 -0.09 -8.57 -10.89
#